data_AF-A0A967GSX0-F1
#
_entry.id   AF-A0A967GSX0-F1
#
_cell.length_a   1.000
_cell.length_b   1.000
_cell.length_c   1.000
_cell.angle_alpha   90.00
_cell.angle_beta   90.00
_cell.angle_gamma   90.00
#
_symmetry.space_group_name_H-M   'P 1'
#
loop_
_entity.id
_entity.type
_entity.pdbx_description
1 polymer ?
#
loop_
_entity_poly.entity_id
_entity_poly.type
_entity_poly.pdbx_seq_one_letter_code
_entity_poly.pdbx_strand_id
1 'polypeptide(L)'
;MIEAGLYEDEEDTLPQLLASLTRSKRGLLEVVKHSDLPENTQVVLLVDQFEEVFRLARAGLNPQDTAHAFVRLLLEASEQRERPIYVVLTMRSDYLGDCAQFRGLAEAVNGG
;
A
#
# COMPACT_ATOMS: atom_id res chain seq x y z
N MET A 1 -26.53 -3.66 -3.35
CA MET A 1 -25.78 -3.57 -4.61
C MET A 1 -25.00 -2.27 -4.52
N ILE A 2 -23.72 -2.35 -4.19
CA ILE A 2 -22.88 -1.15 -4.10
C ILE A 2 -22.61 -0.76 -5.55
N GLU A 3 -23.30 0.27 -6.03
CA GLU A 3 -22.98 0.94 -7.28
C GLU A 3 -21.62 1.60 -7.06
N ALA A 4 -20.57 0.86 -7.38
CA ALA A 4 -19.26 1.44 -7.54
C ALA A 4 -19.33 2.30 -8.80
N GLY A 5 -19.47 3.62 -8.61
CA GLY A 5 -19.34 4.63 -9.65
C GLY A 5 -17.92 4.70 -10.19
N LEU A 6 -17.40 3.58 -10.70
CA LEU A 6 -16.05 3.43 -11.26
C LEU A 6 -15.94 4.03 -12.68
N TYR A 7 -16.88 4.87 -13.09
CA TYR A 7 -16.96 5.40 -14.46
C TYR A 7 -17.20 6.91 -14.51
N GLU A 8 -16.79 7.67 -13.49
CA GLU A 8 -16.71 9.13 -13.59
C GLU A 8 -15.22 9.54 -13.59
N ASP A 9 -14.74 9.90 -14.78
CA ASP A 9 -13.47 10.57 -15.11
C ASP A 9 -12.17 9.97 -14.51
N GLU A 10 -11.73 8.82 -15.03
CA GLU A 10 -10.46 8.16 -14.65
C GLU A 10 -9.20 9.03 -14.87
N GLU A 11 -9.24 10.00 -15.79
CA GLU A 11 -8.04 10.79 -16.16
C GLU A 11 -7.59 11.78 -15.08
N ASP A 12 -8.52 12.40 -14.34
CA ASP A 12 -8.17 13.36 -13.28
C ASP A 12 -8.04 12.69 -11.89
N THR A 13 -8.74 11.58 -11.68
CA THR A 13 -8.78 10.89 -10.38
C THR A 13 -7.46 10.18 -10.04
N LEU A 14 -6.78 9.58 -11.02
CA LEU A 14 -5.51 8.88 -10.81
C LEU A 14 -4.38 9.81 -10.32
N PRO A 15 -4.12 10.97 -10.95
CA PRO A 15 -3.14 11.93 -10.46
C PRO A 15 -3.42 12.40 -9.02
N GLN A 16 -4.67 12.68 -8.66
CA GLN A 16 -5.02 13.09 -7.29
C GLN A 16 -4.85 11.95 -6.28
N LEU A 17 -5.21 10.73 -6.66
CA LEU A 17 -5.01 9.55 -5.82
C LEU A 17 -3.51 9.33 -5.57
N LEU A 18 -2.68 9.32 -6.62
CA LEU A 18 -1.24 9.20 -6.52
C LEU A 18 -0.62 10.31 -5.66
N ALA A 19 -1.05 11.56 -5.84
CA ALA A 19 -0.61 12.68 -5.02
C ALA A 19 -0.96 12.48 -3.53
N SER A 20 -2.13 11.91 -3.23
CA SER A 20 -2.56 11.63 -1.86
C SER A 20 -1.75 10.49 -1.23
N LEU A 21 -1.50 9.41 -1.99
CA LEU A 21 -0.70 8.26 -1.54
C LEU A 21 0.77 8.64 -1.29
N THR A 22 1.35 9.50 -2.12
CA THR A 22 2.77 9.89 -2.03
C THR A 22 3.03 11.01 -1.02
N ARG A 23 2.01 11.79 -0.64
CA ARG A 23 2.15 12.90 0.31
C ARG A 23 2.57 12.45 1.71
N SER A 24 2.14 11.28 2.17
CA SER A 24 2.49 10.77 3.50
C SER A 24 2.29 9.27 3.64
N LYS A 25 2.93 8.67 4.65
CA LYS A 25 2.68 7.26 5.04
C LYS A 25 1.22 6.97 5.40
N ARG A 26 0.41 7.98 5.73
CA ARG A 26 -1.03 7.81 6.03
C ARG A 26 -1.91 7.97 4.79
N GLY A 27 -1.32 8.17 3.60
CA GLY A 27 -2.04 8.48 2.38
C GLY A 27 -3.17 7.49 2.07
N LEU A 28 -2.94 6.18 2.27
CA LEU A 28 -3.96 5.16 2.01
C LEU A 28 -5.15 5.26 2.98
N LEU A 29 -4.89 5.52 4.26
CA LEU A 29 -5.94 5.77 5.25
C LEU A 29 -6.75 7.02 4.88
N GLU A 30 -6.07 8.10 4.50
CA GLU A 30 -6.75 9.35 4.13
C GLU A 30 -7.61 9.16 2.88
N VAL A 31 -7.14 8.43 1.87
CA VAL A 31 -7.94 8.08 0.68
C VAL A 31 -9.20 7.31 1.09
N VAL A 32 -9.08 6.28 1.93
CA VAL A 32 -10.24 5.51 2.40
C VAL A 32 -11.20 6.37 3.21
N LYS A 33 -10.69 7.27 4.07
CA LYS A 33 -11.51 8.18 4.87
C LYS A 33 -12.33 9.17 4.04
N HIS A 34 -11.74 9.67 2.96
CA HIS A 34 -12.37 10.66 2.08
C HIS A 34 -13.15 10.03 0.92
N SER A 35 -13.21 8.70 0.85
CA SER A 35 -14.08 7.98 -0.07
C SER A 35 -15.53 7.93 0.44
N ASP A 36 -16.47 7.63 -0.45
CA ASP A 36 -17.88 7.44 -0.11
C ASP A 36 -18.17 6.11 0.61
N LEU A 37 -17.12 5.37 1.00
CA LEU A 37 -17.28 4.10 1.72
C LEU A 37 -17.76 4.35 3.17
N PRO A 38 -18.79 3.59 3.62
CA PRO A 38 -19.21 3.61 5.02
C PRO A 38 -18.05 3.36 5.99
N GLU A 39 -18.12 3.93 7.19
CA GLU A 39 -17.03 3.89 8.19
C GLU A 39 -16.51 2.49 8.51
N ASN A 40 -17.41 1.50 8.55
CA ASN A 40 -17.09 0.12 8.92
C ASN A 40 -16.83 -0.80 7.71
N THR A 41 -16.63 -0.23 6.51
CA THR A 41 -16.33 -1.01 5.31
C THR A 41 -14.94 -1.63 5.41
N GLN A 42 -14.86 -2.96 5.40
CA GLN A 42 -13.60 -3.69 5.37
C GLN A 42 -12.94 -3.53 4.00
N VAL A 43 -11.78 -2.90 3.97
CA VAL A 43 -10.98 -2.72 2.76
C VAL A 43 -9.82 -3.71 2.79
N VAL A 44 -9.71 -4.52 1.74
CA VAL A 44 -8.57 -5.43 1.56
C VAL A 44 -7.76 -4.94 0.37
N LEU A 45 -6.50 -4.56 0.62
CA LEU A 45 -5.53 -4.24 -0.40
C LEU A 45 -4.65 -5.48 -0.65
N LEU A 46 -4.87 -6.13 -1.79
CA LEU A 46 -3.98 -7.18 -2.29
C LEU A 46 -2.87 -6.55 -3.10
N VAL A 47 -1.63 -6.69 -2.63
CA VAL A 47 -0.44 -6.28 -3.39
C VAL A 47 0.19 -7.54 -3.96
N ASP A 48 -0.04 -7.76 -5.25
CA ASP A 48 0.62 -8.83 -5.98
C ASP A 48 2.04 -8.43 -6.40
N GLN A 49 2.92 -9.42 -6.60
CA GLN A 49 4.30 -9.24 -7.04
C GLN A 49 5.09 -8.19 -6.23
N PHE A 50 4.90 -8.17 -4.91
CA PHE A 50 5.53 -7.19 -4.04
C PHE A 50 7.06 -7.20 -4.15
N GLU A 51 7.65 -8.33 -4.55
CA GLU A 51 9.09 -8.45 -4.75
C GLU A 51 9.71 -7.48 -5.77
N GLU A 52 8.90 -6.88 -6.64
CA GLU A 52 9.38 -5.89 -7.62
C GLU A 52 9.98 -4.65 -6.94
N VAL A 53 9.52 -4.31 -5.73
CA VAL A 53 10.11 -3.22 -4.93
C VAL A 53 11.62 -3.47 -4.69
N PHE A 54 11.99 -4.71 -4.41
CA PHE A 54 13.39 -5.10 -4.19
C PHE A 54 14.17 -5.16 -5.50
N ARG A 55 13.57 -5.70 -6.56
CA ARG A 55 14.20 -5.82 -7.88
C ARG A 55 14.52 -4.44 -8.47
N LEU A 56 13.59 -3.49 -8.41
CA LEU A 56 13.81 -2.12 -8.86
C LEU A 56 14.88 -1.38 -8.03
N ALA A 57 14.88 -1.56 -6.71
CA ALA A 57 15.88 -0.96 -5.83
C ALA A 57 17.30 -1.47 -6.18
N ARG A 58 17.47 -2.79 -6.39
CA ARG A 58 18.76 -3.37 -6.80
C ARG A 58 19.21 -2.93 -8.19
N ALA A 59 18.27 -2.74 -9.11
CA ALA A 59 18.56 -2.28 -10.47
C ALA A 59 18.88 -0.77 -10.53
N GLY A 60 18.75 -0.03 -9.42
CA GLY A 60 18.90 1.43 -9.41
C GLY A 60 17.81 2.16 -10.20
N LEU A 61 16.71 1.48 -10.52
CA LEU A 61 15.60 2.00 -11.33
C LEU A 61 14.53 2.72 -10.50
N ASN A 62 14.64 2.67 -9.17
CA ASN A 62 13.76 3.39 -8.25
C ASN A 62 14.62 4.02 -7.13
N PRO A 63 14.40 5.30 -6.77
CA PRO A 63 15.02 5.86 -5.58
C PRO A 63 14.71 5.00 -4.35
N GLN A 64 15.75 4.68 -3.57
CA GLN A 64 15.61 3.89 -2.36
C GLN A 64 14.54 4.48 -1.41
N ASP A 65 14.47 5.81 -1.34
CA ASP A 65 13.47 6.54 -0.56
C ASP A 65 12.03 6.26 -1.01
N THR A 66 11.79 6.08 -2.31
CA THR A 66 10.46 5.75 -2.85
C THR A 66 10.03 4.34 -2.42
N ALA A 67 10.95 3.37 -2.48
CA ALA A 67 10.69 2.02 -1.98
C ALA A 67 10.37 2.03 -0.48
N HIS A 68 11.16 2.76 0.33
CA HIS A 68 10.86 2.92 1.76
C HIS A 68 9.53 3.62 2.01
N ALA A 69 9.18 4.65 1.23
CA ALA A 69 7.91 5.35 1.36
C ALA A 69 6.73 4.43 1.07
N PHE A 70 6.81 3.61 0.02
CA PHE A 70 5.79 2.62 -0.33
C PHE A 70 5.60 1.58 0.77
N VAL A 71 6.70 1.01 1.29
CA VAL A 71 6.61 0.04 2.40
C VAL A 71 6.00 0.68 3.66
N ARG A 72 6.38 1.91 4.00
CA ARG A 72 5.81 2.62 5.16
C ARG A 72 4.33 2.94 4.99
N LEU A 73 3.89 3.24 3.77
CA LEU A 73 2.48 3.46 3.45
C LEU A 73 1.64 2.20 3.74
N LEU A 74 2.12 1.03 3.31
CA LEU A 74 1.45 -0.25 3.54
C LEU A 74 1.40 -0.62 5.02
N LEU A 75 2.53 -0.48 5.72
CA LEU A 75 2.62 -0.79 7.15
C LEU A 75 1.69 0.11 7.97
N GLU A 76 1.74 1.43 7.77
CA GLU A 76 0.88 2.37 8.49
C GLU A 76 -0.60 2.07 8.25
N ALA A 77 -0.99 1.70 7.02
CA ALA A 77 -2.35 1.33 6.70
C ALA A 77 -2.82 0.04 7.39
N SER A 78 -1.91 -0.92 7.61
CA SER A 78 -2.19 -2.16 8.32
C SER A 78 -2.21 -2.01 9.85
N GLU A 79 -1.45 -1.07 10.41
CA GLU A 79 -1.30 -0.89 11.86
C GLU A 79 -2.32 0.09 12.46
N GLN A 80 -2.77 1.06 11.67
CA GLN A 80 -3.79 2.02 12.08
C GLN A 80 -5.11 1.32 12.44
N ARG A 81 -5.91 1.93 13.33
CA ARG A 81 -7.18 1.39 13.83
C ARG A 81 -8.40 2.27 13.54
N GLU A 82 -8.23 3.29 12.71
CA GLU A 82 -9.27 4.27 12.40
C GLU A 82 -10.24 3.77 11.32
N ARG A 83 -9.75 2.95 10.38
CA ARG A 83 -10.57 2.27 9.36
C ARG A 83 -10.13 0.80 9.27
N PRO A 84 -11.02 -0.16 9.00
CA PRO A 84 -10.65 -1.57 8.89
C PRO A 84 -9.99 -1.85 7.53
N ILE A 85 -8.69 -1.55 7.44
CA ILE A 85 -7.86 -1.75 6.25
C ILE A 85 -6.93 -2.94 6.51
N TYR A 86 -6.93 -3.89 5.59
CA TYR A 86 -6.10 -5.08 5.62
C TYR A 86 -5.19 -5.09 4.40
N VAL A 87 -3.90 -5.33 4.62
CA VAL A 87 -2.92 -5.42 3.53
C VAL A 87 -2.50 -6.88 3.41
N VAL A 88 -2.69 -7.45 2.22
CA VAL A 88 -2.25 -8.81 1.89
C VAL A 88 -1.14 -8.68 0.87
N LEU A 89 0.05 -9.16 1.21
CA LEU A 89 1.18 -9.20 0.31
C LEU A 89 1.33 -10.60 -0.26
N THR A 90 1.46 -10.71 -1.58
CA THR A 90 2.01 -11.93 -2.19
C THR A 90 3.51 -11.72 -2.38
N MET A 91 4.29 -12.73 -2.00
CA MET A 91 5.72 -12.73 -2.21
C MET A 91 6.17 -14.11 -2.62
N ARG A 92 7.11 -14.16 -3.56
CA ARG A 92 7.83 -15.40 -3.83
C ARG A 92 8.81 -15.70 -2.69
N SER A 93 8.94 -16.98 -2.33
CA SER A 93 9.79 -17.41 -1.21
C SER A 93 11.27 -17.03 -1.34
N ASP A 94 11.79 -16.91 -2.57
CA ASP A 94 13.16 -16.48 -2.86
C ASP A 94 13.42 -15.01 -2.54
N TYR A 95 12.38 -14.20 -2.33
CA TYR A 95 12.48 -12.78 -1.94
C TYR A 95 12.18 -12.52 -0.46
N LEU A 96 11.84 -13.54 0.34
CA LEU A 96 11.60 -13.36 1.78
C LEU A 96 12.82 -12.80 2.52
N GLY A 97 14.03 -13.18 2.10
CA GLY A 97 15.28 -12.63 2.65
C GLY A 97 15.44 -11.14 2.40
N ASP A 98 14.90 -10.61 1.29
CA ASP A 98 14.97 -9.18 0.96
C ASP A 98 14.12 -8.31 1.89
N CYS A 99 13.14 -8.89 2.59
CA CYS A 99 12.34 -8.16 3.59
C CYS A 99 13.20 -7.61 4.73
N ALA A 100 14.36 -8.23 5.03
CA ALA A 100 15.29 -7.75 6.05
C ALA A 100 15.83 -6.34 5.75
N GLN A 101 15.77 -5.88 4.50
CA GLN A 101 16.12 -4.51 4.12
C GLN A 101 15.13 -3.47 4.70
N PHE A 102 13.96 -3.91 5.14
CA PHE A 102 12.89 -3.08 5.69
C PHE A 102 12.43 -3.64 7.02
N ARG A 103 13.00 -3.14 8.12
CA ARG A 103 12.75 -3.67 9.48
C ARG A 103 11.26 -3.89 9.81
N GLY A 104 10.41 -2.90 9.59
CA GLY A 104 8.97 -3.00 9.89
C GLY A 104 8.24 -4.03 9.02
N LEU A 105 8.69 -4.24 7.78
CA LEU A 105 8.13 -5.26 6.89
C LEU A 105 8.51 -6.66 7.35
N ALA A 106 9.76 -6.88 7.75
CA ALA A 106 10.19 -8.15 8.30
C ALA A 106 9.41 -8.52 9.58
N GLU A 107 9.15 -7.55 10.45
CA GLU A 107 8.33 -7.75 11.65
C GLU A 107 6.88 -8.10 11.29
N ALA A 108 6.26 -7.37 10.35
CA ALA A 108 4.89 -7.63 9.90
C ALA A 108 4.71 -9.01 9.25
N VAL A 109 5.63 -9.42 8.36
CA VAL A 109 5.58 -10.72 7.68
C VAL A 109 5.75 -11.89 8.65
N ASN A 110 6.57 -11.74 9.69
CA ASN A 110 6.77 -12.76 10.71
C ASN A 110 5.66 -12.79 11.78
N GLY A 111 4.95 -11.67 11.96
CA GLY A 111 3.89 -11.52 12.96
C GLY A 111 2.56 -12.19 12.59
N GLY A 112 2.29 -12.36 11.29
CA GLY A 112 1.02 -12.90 10.78
C GLY A 112 -0.04 -11.83 10.61
#